data_AF-A0A2V5PJX7-F1
#
_entry.id   AF-A0A2V5PJX7-F1
#
_cell.length_a   1.000
_cell.length_b   1.000
_cell.length_c   1.000
_cell.angle_alpha   90.00
_cell.angle_beta   90.00
_cell.angle_gamma   90.00
#
_symmetry.space_group_name_H-M   'P 1'
#
loop_
_entity.id
_entity.type
_entity.pdbx_description
1 polymer ?
#
loop_
_entity_poly.entity_id
_entity_poly.type
_entity_poly.pdbx_seq_one_letter_code
_entity_poly.pdbx_strand_id
1 'polypeptide(L)'
;MSKGERISQFVQALEGETGPTGSGAIAEHPYYRAFFRCWNDQRYYEAHDVLEQVWLQRTTTAEDAQYFKGLIQAAGAFVHLQKQFEHPTHPKHGRRLGPAVRLFQLAEKNLGPLGEQRHDLDLVKFREILSRYCGAVQSEGKNPWTPETAPKVLLSK
;
A
#
# COMPACT_ATOMS: atom_id res chain seq x y z
N MET A 1 -13.64 -16.69 13.91
CA MET A 1 -13.45 -16.00 12.63
C MET A 1 -11.96 -15.82 12.38
N SER A 2 -11.46 -16.30 11.24
CA SER A 2 -10.06 -16.20 10.83
C SER A 2 -9.68 -14.76 10.41
N LYS A 3 -8.38 -14.48 10.25
CA LYS A 3 -7.92 -13.21 9.64
C LYS A 3 -8.51 -13.05 8.24
N GLY A 4 -8.51 -14.12 7.44
CA GLY A 4 -9.02 -14.09 6.08
C GLY A 4 -10.51 -13.80 6.01
N GLU A 5 -11.31 -14.43 6.88
CA GLU A 5 -12.75 -14.17 6.96
C GLU A 5 -13.07 -12.72 7.33
N ARG A 6 -12.31 -12.14 8.28
CA ARG A 6 -12.46 -10.72 8.65
C ARG A 6 -12.14 -9.77 7.50
N ILE A 7 -11.08 -10.05 6.75
CA ILE A 7 -10.68 -9.26 5.59
C ILE A 7 -11.73 -9.38 4.47
N SER A 8 -12.22 -10.59 4.19
CA SER A 8 -13.26 -10.81 3.19
C SER A 8 -14.55 -10.05 3.52
N GLN A 9 -15.02 -10.12 4.78
CA GLN A 9 -16.19 -9.35 5.24
C GLN A 9 -15.95 -7.84 5.14
N PHE A 10 -14.73 -7.39 5.48
CA PHE A 10 -14.35 -6.00 5.34
C PHE A 10 -14.39 -5.52 3.88
N VAL A 11 -13.82 -6.29 2.94
CA VAL A 11 -13.86 -5.96 1.50
C VAL A 11 -15.31 -5.94 1.00
N GLN A 12 -16.13 -6.93 1.37
CA GLN A 12 -17.56 -6.96 1.01
C GLN A 12 -18.32 -5.73 1.54
N ALA A 13 -18.01 -5.27 2.76
CA ALA A 13 -18.62 -4.07 3.31
C ALA A 13 -18.20 -2.80 2.54
N LEU A 14 -16.97 -2.75 2.00
CA LEU A 14 -16.52 -1.66 1.12
C LEU A 14 -17.16 -1.72 -0.28
N GLU A 15 -17.45 -2.92 -0.79
CA GLU A 15 -18.13 -3.12 -2.08
C GLU A 15 -19.62 -2.75 -2.04
N GLY A 16 -20.24 -2.65 -0.86
CA GLY A 16 -21.64 -2.21 -0.70
C GLY A 16 -21.97 -0.82 -1.27
N GLU A 17 -20.96 -0.06 -1.73
CA GLU A 17 -21.08 1.23 -2.42
C GLU A 17 -20.85 1.15 -3.95
N THR A 18 -20.32 0.05 -4.47
CA THR A 18 -20.11 -0.20 -5.91
C THR A 18 -20.25 -1.70 -6.16
N GLY A 19 -21.39 -2.10 -6.75
CA GLY A 19 -21.74 -3.52 -6.96
C GLY A 19 -20.73 -4.30 -7.81
N PRO A 20 -20.81 -5.64 -7.80
CA PRO A 20 -19.82 -6.48 -8.44
C PRO A 20 -20.01 -6.46 -9.96
N THR A 21 -19.01 -5.98 -10.69
CA THR A 21 -18.84 -6.32 -12.10
C THR A 21 -17.70 -7.31 -12.22
N GLY A 22 -18.05 -8.59 -12.36
CA GLY A 22 -17.08 -9.65 -12.59
C GLY A 22 -16.34 -9.51 -13.93
N SER A 23 -15.16 -10.13 -13.97
CA SER A 23 -14.31 -10.52 -15.12
C SER A 23 -12.90 -9.91 -15.13
N GLY A 24 -11.91 -10.73 -14.76
CA GLY A 24 -10.62 -10.87 -15.45
C GLY A 24 -9.50 -9.84 -15.19
N ALA A 25 -9.80 -8.56 -15.02
CA ALA A 25 -8.76 -7.54 -14.91
C ALA A 25 -8.42 -7.25 -13.44
N ILE A 26 -7.13 -7.29 -13.08
CA ILE A 26 -6.65 -6.94 -11.73
C ILE A 26 -7.14 -5.54 -11.31
N ALA A 27 -7.25 -4.62 -12.28
CA ALA A 27 -7.79 -3.28 -12.07
C ALA A 27 -9.17 -3.27 -11.40
N GLU A 28 -10.09 -4.15 -11.81
CA GLU A 28 -11.45 -4.24 -11.23
C GLU A 28 -11.56 -5.20 -10.05
N HIS A 29 -10.46 -5.86 -9.68
CA HIS A 29 -10.49 -6.82 -8.59
C HIS A 29 -10.80 -6.11 -7.26
N PRO A 30 -11.77 -6.59 -6.45
CA PRO A 30 -12.27 -5.80 -5.33
C PRO A 30 -11.26 -5.61 -4.21
N TYR A 31 -10.39 -6.57 -3.96
CA TYR A 31 -9.28 -6.40 -3.03
C TYR A 31 -8.24 -5.40 -3.53
N TYR A 32 -8.06 -5.28 -4.86
CA TYR A 32 -7.16 -4.30 -5.45
C TYR A 32 -7.77 -2.90 -5.34
N ARG A 33 -9.04 -2.71 -5.67
CA ARG A 33 -9.76 -1.45 -5.44
C ARG A 33 -9.80 -1.09 -3.94
N ALA A 34 -10.01 -2.07 -3.05
CA ALA A 34 -10.01 -1.90 -1.60
C ALA A 34 -8.64 -1.46 -1.06
N PHE A 35 -7.53 -1.92 -1.64
CA PHE A 35 -6.18 -1.43 -1.30
C PHE A 35 -6.10 0.09 -1.41
N PHE A 36 -6.52 0.67 -2.55
CA PHE A 36 -6.42 2.13 -2.76
C PHE A 36 -7.45 2.90 -1.94
N ARG A 37 -8.63 2.33 -1.69
CA ARG A 37 -9.59 2.92 -0.75
C ARG A 37 -8.98 3.02 0.65
N CYS A 38 -8.42 1.93 1.17
CA CYS A 38 -7.74 1.91 2.47
C CYS A 38 -6.53 2.86 2.49
N TRP A 39 -5.71 2.88 1.43
CA TRP A 39 -4.59 3.80 1.31
C TRP A 39 -5.04 5.25 1.43
N ASN A 40 -6.08 5.62 0.66
CA ASN A 40 -6.62 6.96 0.66
C ASN A 40 -7.26 7.31 1.99
N ASP A 41 -7.88 6.36 2.69
CA ASP A 41 -8.41 6.55 4.04
C ASP A 41 -7.34 6.50 5.14
N GLN A 42 -6.04 6.46 4.78
CA GLN A 42 -4.90 6.37 5.71
C GLN A 42 -4.90 5.09 6.57
N ARG A 43 -5.62 4.06 6.12
CA ARG A 43 -5.72 2.73 6.73
C ARG A 43 -4.68 1.80 6.13
N TYR A 44 -3.41 2.16 6.29
CA TYR A 44 -2.30 1.48 5.61
C TYR A 44 -2.11 0.03 6.06
N TYR A 45 -2.50 -0.29 7.30
CA TYR A 45 -2.44 -1.66 7.81
C TYR A 45 -3.47 -2.54 7.08
N GLU A 46 -4.69 -2.04 6.91
CA GLU A 46 -5.72 -2.73 6.14
C GLU A 46 -5.36 -2.78 4.65
N ALA A 47 -4.80 -1.70 4.07
CA ALA A 47 -4.30 -1.72 2.70
C ALA A 47 -3.28 -2.85 2.49
N HIS A 48 -2.31 -3.00 3.40
CA HIS A 48 -1.36 -4.12 3.40
C HIS A 48 -2.08 -5.47 3.44
N ASP A 49 -2.97 -5.67 4.42
CA ASP A 49 -3.61 -6.96 4.68
C ASP A 49 -4.56 -7.42 3.57
N VAL A 50 -5.34 -6.50 2.97
CA VAL A 50 -6.26 -6.85 1.88
C VAL A 50 -5.49 -7.37 0.66
N LEU A 51 -4.37 -6.75 0.32
CA LEU A 51 -3.61 -7.15 -0.87
C LEU A 51 -2.71 -8.36 -0.60
N GLU A 52 -2.18 -8.51 0.62
CA GLU A 52 -1.43 -9.70 1.05
C GLU A 52 -2.29 -10.97 0.93
N GLN A 53 -3.57 -10.91 1.30
CA GLN A 53 -4.48 -12.05 1.18
C GLN A 53 -4.61 -12.56 -0.26
N VAL A 54 -4.64 -11.67 -1.25
CA VAL A 54 -4.68 -12.05 -2.67
C VAL A 54 -3.32 -12.59 -3.10
N TRP A 55 -2.24 -11.89 -2.75
CA TRP A 55 -0.88 -12.26 -3.13
C TRP A 55 -0.48 -13.67 -2.66
N LEU A 56 -0.89 -14.05 -1.44
CA LEU A 56 -0.59 -15.38 -0.87
C LEU A 56 -1.31 -16.54 -1.58
N GLN A 57 -2.37 -16.27 -2.35
CA GLN A 57 -3.06 -17.31 -3.13
C GLN A 57 -2.25 -17.79 -4.34
N ARG A 58 -1.22 -17.03 -4.75
CA ARG A 58 -0.31 -17.37 -5.87
C ARG A 58 -1.03 -17.69 -7.18
N THR A 59 -2.15 -17.01 -7.44
CA THR A 59 -2.97 -17.17 -8.65
C THR A 59 -2.61 -16.19 -9.77
N THR A 60 -1.72 -15.22 -9.50
CA THR A 60 -1.34 -14.16 -10.44
C THR A 60 -0.07 -14.50 -11.23
N THR A 61 0.21 -13.75 -12.30
CA THR A 61 1.47 -13.85 -13.04
C THR A 61 2.67 -13.48 -12.14
N ALA A 62 3.89 -13.85 -12.55
CA ALA A 62 5.11 -13.50 -11.81
C ALA A 62 5.30 -11.97 -11.69
N GLU A 63 5.01 -11.23 -12.76
CA GLU A 63 5.06 -9.76 -12.75
C GLU A 63 4.00 -9.15 -11.83
N ASP A 64 2.79 -9.71 -11.81
CA ASP A 64 1.73 -9.22 -10.92
C ASP A 64 2.00 -9.57 -9.46
N ALA A 65 2.62 -10.73 -9.20
CA ALA A 65 3.09 -11.08 -7.87
C ALA A 65 4.20 -10.12 -7.41
N GLN A 66 5.10 -9.71 -8.30
CA GLN A 66 6.11 -8.69 -8.01
C GLN A 66 5.47 -7.31 -7.78
N TYR A 67 4.50 -6.92 -8.61
CA TYR A 67 3.72 -5.69 -8.47
C TYR A 67 3.03 -5.59 -7.11
N PHE A 68 2.25 -6.62 -6.74
CA PHE A 68 1.56 -6.67 -5.45
C PHE A 68 2.53 -6.64 -4.28
N LYS A 69 3.65 -7.36 -4.39
CA LYS A 69 4.70 -7.30 -3.36
C LYS A 69 5.22 -5.87 -3.16
N GLY A 70 5.40 -5.12 -4.24
CA GLY A 70 5.78 -3.70 -4.18
C GLY A 70 4.73 -2.84 -3.48
N LEU A 71 3.45 -2.98 -3.82
CA LEU A 71 2.35 -2.25 -3.19
C LEU A 71 2.21 -2.58 -1.68
N ILE A 72 2.31 -3.86 -1.33
CA ILE A 72 2.24 -4.35 0.07
C ILE A 72 3.40 -3.74 0.88
N GLN A 73 4.62 -3.71 0.33
CA GLN A 73 5.77 -3.10 0.99
C GLN A 73 5.62 -1.58 1.14
N ALA A 74 5.07 -0.90 0.12
CA ALA A 74 4.76 0.51 0.22
C ALA A 74 3.76 0.79 1.35
N ALA A 75 2.64 0.05 1.42
CA ALA A 75 1.68 0.19 2.51
C ALA A 75 2.32 -0.08 3.88
N GLY A 76 3.16 -1.12 3.99
CA GLY A 76 3.93 -1.40 5.19
C GLY A 76 4.85 -0.25 5.61
N ALA A 77 5.50 0.43 4.66
CA ALA A 77 6.33 1.61 4.94
C ALA A 77 5.49 2.73 5.57
N PHE A 78 4.30 3.01 5.04
CA PHE A 78 3.38 4.00 5.60
C PHE A 78 2.81 3.59 6.97
N VAL A 79 2.57 2.30 7.23
CA VAL A 79 2.25 1.81 8.60
C VAL A 79 3.36 2.18 9.58
N HIS A 80 4.62 2.08 9.16
CA HIS A 80 5.74 2.46 10.01
C HIS A 80 5.81 3.96 10.27
N LEU A 81 5.55 4.80 9.25
CA LEU A 81 5.47 6.25 9.41
C LEU A 81 4.31 6.66 10.33
N GLN A 82 3.09 6.17 10.07
CA GLN A 82 1.90 6.47 10.88
C GLN A 82 2.12 6.09 12.36
N LYS A 83 2.62 4.88 12.62
CA LYS A 83 2.90 4.43 13.99
C LYS A 83 4.00 5.24 14.68
N GLN A 84 4.99 5.73 13.94
CA GLN A 84 6.02 6.59 14.51
C GLN A 84 5.44 7.96 14.86
N PHE A 85 4.59 8.51 13.99
CA PHE A 85 3.90 9.78 14.20
C PHE A 85 2.99 9.73 15.43
N GLU A 86 2.18 8.68 15.57
CA GLU A 86 1.26 8.49 16.70
C GLU A 86 1.97 8.28 18.04
N HIS A 87 3.15 7.64 18.00
CA HIS A 87 3.88 7.20 19.20
C HIS A 87 5.39 7.47 19.10
N PRO A 88 5.81 8.74 18.99
CA PRO A 88 7.19 9.09 18.67
C PRO A 88 8.19 8.74 19.79
N THR A 89 7.74 8.74 21.04
CA THR A 89 8.58 8.43 22.22
C THR A 89 8.51 6.96 22.64
N HIS A 90 7.61 6.16 22.06
CA HIS A 90 7.47 4.76 22.45
C HIS A 90 8.70 3.95 22.00
N PRO A 91 9.33 3.11 22.84
CA PRO A 91 10.59 2.42 22.54
C PRO A 91 10.64 1.67 21.21
N LYS A 92 9.54 0.98 20.88
CA LYS A 92 9.34 0.30 19.59
C LYS A 92 8.92 1.23 18.45
N HIS A 93 7.91 2.09 18.66
CA HIS A 93 7.29 2.86 17.58
C HIS A 93 8.12 4.08 17.16
N GLY A 94 8.83 4.72 18.09
CA GLY A 94 9.77 5.81 17.80
C GLY A 94 10.92 5.42 16.86
N ARG A 95 11.29 4.14 16.82
CA ARG A 95 12.40 3.62 15.99
C ARG A 95 11.95 3.13 14.60
N ARG A 96 10.73 3.47 14.16
CA ARG A 96 10.14 2.91 12.93
C ARG A 96 10.57 3.59 11.63
N LEU A 97 11.29 4.72 11.68
CA LEU A 97 11.79 5.39 10.48
C LEU A 97 12.76 4.53 9.66
N GLY A 98 13.73 3.88 10.30
CA GLY A 98 14.66 2.95 9.62
C GLY A 98 13.94 1.77 8.94
N PRO A 99 13.03 1.05 9.63
CA PRO A 99 12.14 0.08 9.00
C PRO A 99 11.31 0.63 7.83
N ALA A 100 10.78 1.86 7.91
CA ALA A 100 10.04 2.48 6.81
C ALA A 100 10.91 2.66 5.56
N VAL A 101 12.12 3.21 5.72
CA VAL A 101 13.09 3.40 4.62
C VAL A 101 13.39 2.08 3.90
N ARG A 102 13.63 1.00 4.66
CA ARG A 102 13.89 -0.32 4.05
C ARG A 102 12.71 -0.82 3.21
N LEU A 103 11.48 -0.59 3.67
CA LEU A 103 10.30 -0.99 2.92
C LEU A 103 10.07 -0.12 1.67
N PHE A 104 10.35 1.18 1.73
CA PHE A 104 10.35 2.04 0.53
C PHE A 104 11.33 1.54 -0.52
N GLN A 105 12.56 1.21 -0.12
CA GLN A 105 13.58 0.68 -1.04
C GLN A 105 13.18 -0.66 -1.65
N LEU A 106 12.55 -1.54 -0.88
CA LEU A 106 12.04 -2.82 -1.40
C LEU A 106 10.86 -2.61 -2.34
N ALA A 107 9.95 -1.68 -2.03
CA ALA A 107 8.85 -1.32 -2.91
C ALA A 107 9.38 -0.80 -4.25
N GLU A 108 10.34 0.12 -4.23
CA GLU A 108 10.98 0.64 -5.43
C GLU A 108 11.68 -0.47 -6.23
N LYS A 109 12.39 -1.38 -5.58
CA LYS A 109 13.03 -2.52 -6.26
C LYS A 109 12.02 -3.40 -7.00
N ASN A 110 10.82 -3.59 -6.45
CA ASN A 110 9.79 -4.43 -7.07
C ASN A 110 8.99 -3.68 -8.14
N LEU A 111 8.74 -2.39 -7.96
CA LEU A 111 7.93 -1.58 -8.88
C LEU A 111 8.76 -0.99 -10.03
N GLY A 112 10.04 -0.71 -9.79
CA GLY A 112 10.95 -0.05 -10.72
C GLY A 112 11.01 -0.67 -12.12
N PRO A 113 11.13 -2.01 -12.23
CA PRO A 113 11.15 -2.70 -13.53
C PRO A 113 9.80 -2.73 -14.27
N LEU A 114 8.69 -2.34 -13.63
CA LEU A 114 7.34 -2.56 -14.13
C LEU A 114 6.81 -1.37 -14.94
N GLY A 115 7.50 -0.95 -16.01
CA GLY A 115 6.99 0.10 -16.93
C GLY A 115 6.49 1.39 -16.24
N GLU A 116 5.60 2.11 -16.92
CA GLU A 116 5.07 3.41 -16.45
C GLU A 116 3.66 3.29 -15.86
N GLN A 117 2.88 2.30 -16.30
CA GLN A 117 1.51 2.08 -15.84
C GLN A 117 1.25 0.58 -15.70
N ARG A 118 0.47 0.20 -14.66
CA ARG A 118 0.00 -1.17 -14.51
C ARG A 118 -1.32 -1.19 -13.75
N HIS A 119 -2.32 -1.90 -14.27
CA HIS A 119 -3.65 -2.05 -13.65
C HIS A 119 -4.25 -0.72 -13.19
N ASP A 120 -4.33 0.24 -14.12
CA ASP A 120 -4.79 1.63 -13.90
C ASP A 120 -3.91 2.50 -12.99
N LEU A 121 -2.89 1.94 -12.33
CA LEU A 121 -1.98 2.72 -11.50
C LEU A 121 -0.89 3.35 -12.37
N ASP A 122 -0.76 4.68 -12.28
CA ASP A 122 0.42 5.42 -12.74
C ASP A 122 1.60 5.11 -11.79
N LEU A 123 2.50 4.25 -12.25
CA LEU A 123 3.65 3.79 -11.48
C LEU A 123 4.76 4.83 -11.39
N VAL A 124 4.80 5.80 -12.31
CA VAL A 124 5.74 6.91 -12.22
C VAL A 124 5.37 7.79 -11.02
N LYS A 125 4.13 8.27 -10.98
CA LYS A 125 3.64 9.12 -9.86
C LYS A 125 3.67 8.38 -8.53
N PHE A 126 3.31 7.10 -8.53
CA PHE A 126 3.35 6.32 -7.28
C PHE A 126 4.78 6.19 -6.75
N ARG A 127 5.77 5.89 -7.60
CA ARG A 127 7.19 5.84 -7.20
C ARG A 127 7.74 7.20 -6.79
N GLU A 128 7.32 8.28 -7.42
CA GLU A 128 7.68 9.64 -6.98
C GLU A 128 7.19 9.93 -5.56
N ILE A 129 5.97 9.50 -5.21
CA ILE A 129 5.47 9.57 -3.84
C ILE A 129 6.40 8.78 -2.91
N LEU A 130 6.70 7.51 -3.21
CA LEU A 130 7.56 6.68 -2.35
C LEU A 130 8.96 7.30 -2.17
N SER A 131 9.56 7.78 -3.26
CA SER A 131 10.86 8.42 -3.27
C SER A 131 10.88 9.68 -2.40
N ARG A 132 9.85 10.53 -2.49
CA ARG A 132 9.71 11.73 -1.67
C ARG A 132 9.71 11.41 -0.17
N TYR A 133 8.89 10.43 0.25
CA TYR A 133 8.83 10.02 1.67
C TYR A 133 10.13 9.37 2.12
N CYS A 134 10.72 8.49 1.30
CA CYS A 134 11.99 7.85 1.63
C CYS A 134 13.12 8.88 1.77
N GLY A 135 13.24 9.79 0.80
CA GLY A 135 14.26 10.84 0.77
C GLY A 135 14.15 11.82 1.94
N ALA A 136 12.93 12.25 2.30
CA ALA A 136 12.73 13.12 3.45
C ALA A 136 13.13 12.45 4.77
N VAL A 137 12.79 11.17 4.97
CA VAL A 137 13.24 10.43 6.18
C VAL A 137 14.76 10.30 6.22
N GLN A 138 15.40 10.01 5.08
CA GLN A 138 16.85 9.80 5.02
C GLN A 138 17.66 11.10 5.15
N SER A 139 17.17 12.21 4.59
CA SER A 139 17.86 13.50 4.60
C SER A 139 17.66 14.26 5.90
N GLU A 140 16.45 14.26 6.44
CA GLU A 140 16.10 15.06 7.62
C GLU A 140 16.11 14.27 8.92
N GLY A 141 16.09 12.93 8.85
CA GLY A 141 15.93 12.07 10.03
C GLY A 141 14.57 12.22 10.73
N LYS A 142 13.60 12.83 10.06
CA LYS A 142 12.26 13.14 10.58
C LYS A 142 11.20 12.35 9.83
N ASN A 143 10.01 12.30 10.43
CA ASN A 143 8.85 11.72 9.78
C ASN A 143 8.13 12.77 8.93
N PRO A 144 8.12 12.63 7.60
CA PRO A 144 7.43 13.58 6.71
C PRO A 144 5.92 13.30 6.60
N TRP A 145 5.41 12.23 7.21
CA TRP A 145 3.99 11.89 7.18
C TRP A 145 3.24 12.56 8.33
N THR A 146 2.12 13.20 7.98
CA THR A 146 1.06 13.62 8.90
C THR A 146 -0.30 13.28 8.28
N PRO A 147 -1.40 13.22 9.07
CA PRO A 147 -2.75 13.03 8.53
C PRO A 147 -3.14 14.05 7.46
N GLU A 148 -2.66 15.29 7.57
CA GLU A 148 -2.97 16.39 6.65
C GLU A 148 -2.21 16.29 5.33
N THR A 149 -1.02 15.70 5.37
CA THR A 149 -0.10 15.59 4.21
C THR A 149 -0.09 14.18 3.60
N ALA A 150 -0.89 13.25 4.14
CA ALA A 150 -0.95 11.86 3.70
C ALA A 150 -1.23 11.74 2.19
N PRO A 151 -0.45 10.94 1.45
CA PRO A 151 -0.56 10.89 0.00
C PRO A 151 -1.84 10.16 -0.41
N LYS A 152 -2.53 10.72 -1.40
CA LYS A 152 -3.65 10.05 -2.07
C LYS A 152 -3.17 9.48 -3.40
N VAL A 153 -3.72 8.33 -3.77
CA VAL A 153 -3.43 7.64 -5.02
C VAL A 153 -4.75 7.36 -5.71
N LEU A 154 -4.88 7.87 -6.93
CA LEU A 154 -6.04 7.66 -7.78
C LEU A 154 -5.65 6.75 -8.93
N LEU A 155 -6.57 5.85 -9.29
CA LEU A 155 -6.42 4.98 -10.45
C LEU A 155 -6.92 5.73 -11.69
N SER A 156 -6.19 5.57 -12.80
CA SER A 156 -6.50 6.15 -14.10
C SER A 156 -7.60 5.30 -14.73
N LYS A 157 -8.83 5.83 -14.80
CA LYS A 157 -9.97 5.15 -15.42
C LYS A 157 -9.72 4.83 -16.90
#